data_AF-V4A0A8-F1
#
_entry.id   AF-V4A0A8-F1
#
_cell.length_a   1.000
_cell.length_b   1.000
_cell.length_c   1.000
_cell.angle_alpha   90.00
_cell.angle_beta   90.00
_cell.angle_gamma   90.00
#
_symmetry.space_group_name_H-M   'P 1'
#
loop_
_entity.id
_entity.type
_entity.pdbx_description
1 polymer ?
#
loop_
_entity_poly.entity_id
_entity_poly.type
_entity_poly.pdbx_seq_one_letter_code
_entity_poly.pdbx_strand_id
1 'polypeptide(L)'
;MTAMCDFSDLLDDDCFTMTNNNTMSQNNQEENDVLSAAQLSLQTGSVMPILKQELRYSILVRRNSEGKSEVDTQPILNTSNELSEYEIEKKKRRREQNRKAAWRFRQKNRSKSSQLETDIQALVKENDKLRKIQNDLIIERDNLLDKMKEHFQICNFRPVGLQCDLNLLFSRH
;
A
#
# COMPACT_ATOMS: atom_id res chain seq x y z
N MET A 1 -33.40 -1.46 -2.09
CA MET A 1 -32.57 -2.61 -2.50
C MET A 1 -31.50 -2.82 -1.45
N THR A 2 -31.86 -3.49 -0.37
CA THR A 2 -30.93 -3.95 0.68
C THR A 2 -31.60 -5.19 1.25
N ALA A 3 -31.07 -6.36 0.94
CA ALA A 3 -31.49 -7.60 1.56
C ALA A 3 -30.36 -8.01 2.50
N MET A 4 -30.62 -7.85 3.80
CA MET A 4 -29.92 -8.58 4.85
C MET A 4 -30.45 -10.01 4.82
N CYS A 5 -29.55 -10.99 4.77
CA CYS A 5 -29.88 -12.37 5.10
C CYS A 5 -29.13 -12.71 6.37
N ASP A 6 -29.91 -13.02 7.40
CA ASP A 6 -29.51 -13.41 8.74
C ASP A 6 -28.70 -14.71 8.73
N PHE A 7 -27.65 -14.75 9.55
CA PHE A 7 -26.73 -15.88 9.76
C PHE A 7 -27.16 -16.71 10.97
N SER A 8 -28.46 -16.99 11.08
CA SER A 8 -29.02 -17.78 12.17
C SER A 8 -29.89 -18.84 11.53
N ASP A 9 -29.31 -20.04 11.36
CA ASP A 9 -29.96 -21.35 11.27
C ASP A 9 -29.01 -22.32 10.57
N LEU A 10 -28.29 -23.13 11.35
CA LEU A 10 -28.08 -24.56 11.12
C LEU A 10 -27.24 -25.13 12.28
N LEU A 11 -27.87 -25.27 13.44
CA LEU A 11 -27.58 -26.39 14.33
C LEU A 11 -28.73 -27.36 14.12
N ASP A 12 -28.45 -28.45 13.41
CA ASP A 12 -29.20 -29.68 13.58
C ASP A 12 -28.19 -30.82 13.68
N ASP A 13 -28.39 -31.55 14.76
CA ASP A 13 -27.69 -32.75 15.18
C ASP A 13 -27.74 -33.83 14.09
N ASP A 14 -26.62 -34.50 13.84
CA ASP A 14 -26.65 -35.93 13.57
C ASP A 14 -25.36 -36.59 14.09
N CYS A 15 -25.53 -37.19 15.26
CA CYS A 15 -24.62 -38.13 15.87
C CYS A 15 -24.61 -39.42 15.06
N PHE A 16 -23.47 -39.76 14.45
CA PHE A 16 -23.21 -41.13 13.99
C PHE A 16 -21.86 -41.61 14.50
N THR A 17 -21.86 -42.22 15.67
CA THR A 17 -20.74 -42.99 16.21
C THR A 17 -20.63 -44.32 15.46
N MET A 18 -19.57 -44.49 14.67
CA MET A 18 -19.08 -45.81 14.28
C MET A 18 -17.71 -46.01 14.91
N THR A 19 -17.70 -46.65 16.07
CA THR A 19 -16.51 -47.22 16.70
C THR A 19 -15.93 -48.31 15.80
N ASN A 20 -14.68 -48.15 15.37
CA ASN A 20 -13.91 -49.24 14.77
C ASN A 20 -12.60 -49.44 15.55
N ASN A 21 -12.36 -50.69 15.94
CA ASN A 21 -11.51 -51.12 17.06
C ASN A 21 -10.00 -51.18 16.72
N ASN A 22 -9.42 -50.11 16.19
CA ASN A 22 -7.95 -49.97 16.02
C ASN A 22 -7.38 -48.64 16.55
N THR A 23 -8.14 -47.94 17.40
CA THR A 23 -7.99 -46.50 17.70
C THR A 23 -7.20 -46.17 18.97
N MET A 24 -6.89 -47.11 19.86
CA MET A 24 -6.31 -46.76 21.16
C MET A 24 -4.83 -46.35 21.14
N SER A 25 -4.06 -46.71 20.10
CA SER A 25 -2.63 -46.34 20.05
C SER A 25 -2.35 -45.08 19.21
N GLN A 26 -3.15 -44.79 18.19
CA GLN A 26 -2.98 -43.59 17.36
C GLN A 26 -3.55 -42.33 18.02
N ASN A 27 -4.67 -42.45 18.75
CA ASN A 27 -5.28 -41.31 19.47
C ASN A 27 -4.34 -40.69 20.51
N ASN A 28 -3.55 -41.51 21.22
CA ASN A 28 -2.61 -41.01 22.23
C ASN A 28 -1.45 -40.20 21.62
N GLN A 29 -1.02 -40.52 20.40
CA GLN A 29 0.06 -39.79 19.74
C GLN A 29 -0.44 -38.45 19.19
N GLU A 30 -1.66 -38.43 18.64
CA GLU A 30 -2.29 -37.24 18.10
C GLU A 30 -2.69 -36.23 19.20
N GLU A 31 -3.21 -36.71 20.34
CA GLU A 31 -3.50 -35.86 21.51
C GLU A 31 -2.22 -35.20 22.05
N ASN A 32 -1.10 -35.93 22.10
CA ASN A 32 0.18 -35.39 22.51
C ASN A 32 0.73 -34.32 21.53
N ASP A 33 0.56 -34.51 20.22
CA ASP A 33 0.97 -33.54 19.22
C ASP A 33 0.15 -32.23 19.31
N VAL A 34 -1.15 -32.32 19.60
CA VAL A 34 -2.04 -31.16 19.78
C VAL A 34 -1.67 -30.39 21.06
N LEU A 35 -1.44 -31.09 22.18
CA LEU A 35 -1.01 -30.48 23.43
C LEU A 35 0.35 -29.77 23.28
N SER A 36 1.29 -30.40 22.56
CA SER A 36 2.59 -29.81 22.24
C SER A 36 2.45 -28.54 21.39
N ALA A 37 1.60 -28.54 20.36
CA ALA A 37 1.34 -27.37 19.53
C ALA A 37 0.69 -26.21 20.30
N ALA A 38 -0.23 -26.53 21.23
CA ALA A 38 -0.85 -25.55 22.12
C ALA A 38 0.19 -24.90 23.05
N GLN A 39 1.06 -25.70 23.67
CA GLN A 39 2.15 -25.21 24.52
C GLN A 39 3.13 -24.33 23.74
N LEU A 40 3.52 -24.72 22.53
CA LEU A 40 4.39 -23.91 21.67
C LEU A 40 3.74 -22.58 21.26
N SER A 41 2.43 -22.57 21.04
CA SER A 41 1.71 -21.34 20.70
C SER A 41 1.68 -20.37 21.88
N LEU A 42 1.51 -20.88 23.11
CA LEU A 42 1.61 -20.09 24.33
C LEU A 42 3.01 -19.53 24.54
N GLN A 43 4.05 -20.34 24.30
CA GLN A 43 5.45 -19.91 24.46
C GLN A 43 5.89 -18.88 23.42
N THR A 44 5.45 -19.04 22.17
CA THR A 44 5.86 -18.17 21.06
C THR A 44 4.94 -16.97 20.83
N GLY A 45 3.74 -16.96 21.43
CA GLY A 45 2.71 -15.95 21.20
C GLY A 45 2.12 -15.97 19.78
N SER A 46 2.33 -17.06 19.03
CA SER A 46 1.91 -17.22 17.64
C SER A 46 0.92 -18.37 17.52
N VAL A 47 -0.17 -18.17 16.77
CA VAL A 47 -1.22 -19.20 16.52
C VAL A 47 -0.78 -20.23 15.47
N MET A 48 0.34 -19.97 14.79
CA MET A 48 0.85 -20.79 13.69
C MET A 48 1.05 -22.28 14.03
N PRO A 49 1.57 -22.68 15.21
CA PRO A 49 1.73 -24.10 15.55
C PRO A 49 0.41 -24.87 15.59
N ILE A 50 -0.65 -24.26 16.13
CA ILE A 50 -1.99 -24.86 16.18
C ILE A 50 -2.58 -24.99 14.77
N LEU A 51 -2.51 -23.94 13.94
CA LEU A 51 -3.02 -23.97 12.56
C LEU A 51 -2.32 -25.03 11.71
N LYS A 52 -1.00 -25.22 11.93
CA LYS A 52 -0.24 -26.26 11.23
C LYS A 52 -0.73 -27.66 11.61
N GLN A 53 -1.07 -27.87 12.88
CA GLN A 53 -1.58 -29.15 13.36
C GLN A 53 -3.00 -29.42 12.83
N GLU A 54 -3.88 -28.42 12.85
CA GLU A 54 -5.21 -28.52 12.26
C GLU A 54 -5.16 -28.87 10.76
N LEU A 55 -4.31 -28.16 10.01
CA LEU A 55 -4.13 -28.41 8.59
C LEU A 55 -3.57 -29.83 8.32
N ARG A 56 -2.60 -30.28 9.13
CA ARG A 56 -2.06 -31.64 9.03
C ARG A 56 -3.15 -32.69 9.24
N TYR A 57 -3.99 -32.50 10.26
CA TYR A 57 -5.07 -33.41 10.58
C TYR A 57 -6.14 -33.44 9.48
N SER A 58 -6.56 -32.28 8.99
CA SER A 58 -7.51 -32.15 7.88
C SER A 58 -7.03 -32.90 6.62
N ILE A 59 -5.75 -32.76 6.27
CA ILE A 59 -5.13 -33.47 5.15
C ILE A 59 -5.13 -34.99 5.40
N LEU A 60 -4.79 -35.42 6.60
CA LEU A 60 -4.73 -36.84 6.94
C LEU A 60 -6.10 -37.51 6.87
N VAL A 61 -7.13 -36.88 7.47
CA VAL A 61 -8.52 -37.36 7.42
C VAL A 61 -8.99 -37.50 5.97
N ARG A 62 -8.75 -36.48 5.14
CA ARG A 62 -9.12 -36.52 3.73
C ARG A 62 -8.41 -37.66 2.99
N ARG A 63 -7.11 -37.85 3.21
CA ARG A 63 -6.34 -38.93 2.58
C ARG A 63 -6.83 -40.32 3.00
N ASN A 64 -7.12 -40.49 4.30
CA ASN A 64 -7.64 -41.75 4.83
C ASN A 64 -9.02 -42.08 4.23
N SER A 65 -9.88 -41.06 4.06
CA SER A 65 -11.17 -41.23 3.38
C SER A 65 -11.04 -41.62 1.90
N GLU A 66 -9.93 -41.23 1.26
CA GLU A 66 -9.59 -41.59 -0.12
C GLU A 66 -8.80 -42.93 -0.21
N GLY A 67 -8.62 -43.64 0.92
CA GLY A 67 -7.89 -44.91 0.99
C GLY A 67 -6.38 -44.79 0.77
N LYS A 68 -5.81 -43.59 0.89
CA LYS A 68 -4.38 -43.33 0.73
C LYS A 68 -3.69 -43.44 2.09
N SER A 69 -2.62 -44.23 2.18
CA SER A 69 -1.84 -44.39 3.40
C SER A 69 -1.16 -43.09 3.85
N GLU A 70 -0.67 -43.09 5.09
CA GLU A 70 0.08 -41.99 5.72
C GLU A 70 1.20 -41.47 4.81
N VAL A 71 1.40 -40.14 4.83
CA VAL A 71 2.42 -39.47 4.02
C VAL A 71 3.80 -39.85 4.56
N ASP A 72 4.56 -40.61 3.77
CA ASP A 72 5.94 -40.91 4.11
C ASP A 72 6.78 -39.62 4.05
N THR A 73 7.23 -39.12 5.21
CA THR A 73 7.97 -37.87 5.34
C THR A 73 9.46 -38.04 5.04
N GLN A 74 9.86 -39.10 4.34
CA GLN A 74 11.25 -39.19 3.89
C GLN A 74 11.59 -37.94 3.08
N PRO A 75 12.73 -37.28 3.38
CA PRO A 75 13.16 -36.15 2.59
C PRO A 75 13.32 -36.63 1.15
N ILE A 76 12.53 -36.05 0.24
CA ILE A 76 12.72 -36.25 -1.19
C ILE A 76 14.15 -35.77 -1.48
N LEU A 77 15.06 -36.71 -1.72
CA LEU A 77 16.39 -36.38 -2.19
C LEU A 77 16.20 -35.68 -3.53
N ASN A 78 16.53 -34.39 -3.57
CA ASN A 78 16.45 -33.57 -4.76
C ASN A 78 17.17 -34.31 -5.89
N THR A 79 16.41 -34.94 -6.77
CA THR A 79 16.93 -35.35 -8.06
C THR A 79 17.35 -34.05 -8.73
N SER A 80 18.65 -33.92 -8.98
CA SER A 80 19.17 -32.80 -9.76
C SER A 80 18.47 -32.84 -11.11
N ASN A 81 17.40 -32.04 -11.24
CA ASN A 81 16.79 -31.73 -12.52
C ASN A 81 17.83 -30.97 -13.31
N GLU A 82 18.69 -31.72 -14.00
CA GLU A 82 19.60 -31.21 -14.99
C GLU A 82 18.73 -30.55 -16.07
N LEU A 83 18.70 -29.22 -16.04
CA LEU A 83 17.98 -28.44 -17.04
C LEU A 83 18.55 -28.82 -18.41
N SER A 84 17.69 -29.23 -19.32
CA SER A 84 18.09 -29.45 -20.72
C SER A 84 18.78 -28.19 -21.26
N GLU A 85 19.75 -28.36 -22.15
CA GLU A 85 20.47 -27.24 -22.79
C GLU A 85 19.52 -26.18 -23.37
N TYR A 86 18.37 -26.61 -23.89
CA TYR A 86 17.30 -25.72 -24.38
C TYR A 86 16.72 -24.82 -23.27
N GLU A 87 16.50 -25.38 -22.07
CA GLU A 87 15.98 -24.63 -20.93
C GLU A 87 17.00 -23.63 -20.38
N ILE A 88 18.28 -24.00 -20.40
CA ILE A 88 19.39 -23.12 -20.03
C ILE A 88 19.43 -21.90 -20.97
N GLU A 89 19.35 -22.11 -22.28
CA GLU A 89 19.37 -21.02 -23.25
C GLU A 89 18.11 -20.13 -23.14
N LYS A 90 16.93 -20.73 -22.94
CA LYS A 90 15.69 -19.99 -22.69
C LYS A 90 15.78 -19.13 -21.42
N LYS A 91 16.45 -19.63 -20.36
CA LYS A 91 16.69 -18.88 -19.11
C LYS A 91 17.69 -17.75 -19.33
N LYS A 92 18.76 -17.98 -20.09
CA LYS A 92 19.76 -16.97 -20.46
C LYS A 92 19.11 -15.82 -21.25
N ARG A 93 18.31 -16.13 -22.27
CA ARG A 93 17.54 -15.14 -23.04
C ARG A 93 16.60 -14.32 -22.17
N ARG A 94 15.85 -14.97 -21.27
CA ARG A 94 14.94 -14.29 -20.33
C ARG A 94 15.70 -13.35 -19.39
N ARG A 95 16.82 -13.79 -18.83
CA ARG A 95 17.67 -12.95 -17.97
C ARG A 95 18.19 -11.73 -18.71
N GLU A 96 18.63 -11.89 -19.95
CA GLU A 96 19.15 -10.78 -20.73
C GLU A 96 18.05 -9.77 -21.12
N GLN A 97 16.87 -10.25 -21.48
CA GLN A 97 15.70 -9.38 -21.70
C GLN A 97 15.31 -8.62 -20.43
N ASN A 98 15.25 -9.30 -19.29
CA ASN A 98 14.93 -8.66 -18.02
C ASN A 98 16.02 -7.64 -17.62
N ARG A 99 17.30 -7.95 -17.84
CA ARG A 99 18.43 -7.03 -17.62
C ARG A 99 18.24 -5.74 -18.44
N LYS A 100 17.95 -5.87 -19.73
CA LYS A 100 17.68 -4.72 -20.62
C LYS A 100 16.44 -3.94 -20.18
N ALA A 101 15.36 -4.62 -19.82
CA ALA A 101 14.13 -3.99 -19.34
C ALA A 101 14.36 -3.22 -18.03
N ALA A 102 15.08 -3.82 -17.07
CA ALA A 102 15.42 -3.17 -15.79
C ALA A 102 16.33 -1.95 -16.00
N TRP A 103 17.30 -2.04 -16.91
CA TRP A 103 18.15 -0.90 -17.27
C TRP A 103 17.32 0.24 -17.87
N ARG A 104 16.45 -0.05 -18.85
CA ARG A 104 15.55 0.94 -19.47
C ARG A 104 14.59 1.56 -18.45
N PHE A 105 14.03 0.75 -17.56
CA PHE A 105 13.17 1.23 -16.48
C PHE A 105 13.90 2.22 -15.57
N ARG A 106 15.11 1.84 -15.10
CA ARG A 106 15.94 2.71 -14.26
C ARG A 106 16.32 4.00 -14.99
N GLN A 107 16.66 3.92 -16.27
CA GLN A 107 16.98 5.10 -17.08
C GLN A 107 15.76 6.03 -17.22
N LYS A 108 14.58 5.48 -17.54
CA LYS A 108 13.33 6.25 -17.63
C LYS A 108 12.99 6.92 -16.30
N ASN A 109 13.17 6.22 -15.18
CA ASN A 109 12.91 6.79 -13.85
C ASN A 109 13.86 7.94 -13.53
N ARG A 110 15.17 7.79 -13.82
CA ARG A 110 16.16 8.88 -13.65
C ARG A 110 15.83 10.08 -14.52
N SER A 111 15.49 9.86 -15.79
CA SER A 111 15.11 10.94 -16.71
C SER A 111 13.86 11.66 -16.23
N LYS A 112 12.83 10.95 -15.76
CA LYS A 112 11.63 11.55 -15.16
C LYS A 112 11.98 12.40 -13.95
N SER A 113 12.82 11.90 -13.04
CA SER A 113 13.27 12.65 -11.87
C SER A 113 14.02 13.93 -12.27
N SER A 114 14.91 13.84 -13.25
CA SER A 114 15.64 14.99 -13.77
C SER A 114 14.73 16.02 -14.43
N GLN A 115 13.69 15.57 -15.16
CA GLN A 115 12.72 16.47 -15.77
C GLN A 115 11.91 17.21 -14.69
N LEU A 116 11.41 16.49 -13.69
CA LEU A 116 10.66 17.09 -12.58
C LEU A 116 11.49 18.14 -11.83
N GLU A 117 12.77 17.86 -11.58
CA GLU A 117 13.68 18.83 -10.95
C GLU A 117 13.85 20.09 -11.82
N THR A 118 13.98 19.92 -13.13
CA THR A 118 14.06 21.04 -14.09
C THR A 118 12.78 21.86 -14.08
N ASP A 119 11.62 21.20 -14.08
CA ASP A 119 10.32 21.85 -14.08
C ASP A 119 10.08 22.62 -12.77
N ILE A 120 10.45 22.05 -11.62
CA ILE A 120 10.40 22.72 -10.31
C ILE A 120 11.26 23.98 -10.35
N GLN A 121 12.50 23.89 -10.81
CA GLN A 121 13.39 25.05 -10.89
C GLN A 121 12.86 26.13 -11.83
N ALA A 122 12.25 25.75 -12.95
CA ALA A 122 11.62 26.70 -13.87
C ALA A 122 10.42 27.42 -13.20
N LEU A 123 9.57 26.67 -12.50
CA LEU A 123 8.41 27.22 -11.78
C LEU A 123 8.83 28.14 -10.63
N VAL A 124 9.88 27.79 -9.86
CA VAL A 124 10.40 28.66 -8.80
C VAL A 124 10.90 29.98 -9.40
N LYS A 125 11.69 29.93 -10.48
CA LYS A 125 12.18 31.14 -11.16
C LYS A 125 11.04 32.04 -11.65
N GLU A 126 10.00 31.46 -12.23
CA GLU A 126 8.85 32.24 -12.69
C GLU A 126 8.05 32.80 -11.50
N ASN A 127 7.90 32.04 -10.41
CA ASN A 127 7.25 32.54 -9.20
C ASN A 127 8.01 33.74 -8.61
N ASP A 128 9.34 33.64 -8.51
CA ASP A 128 10.19 34.71 -8.01
C ASP A 128 10.07 35.98 -8.88
N LYS A 129 10.06 35.80 -10.20
CA LYS A 129 9.84 36.89 -11.16
C LYS A 129 8.47 37.55 -10.97
N LEU A 130 7.40 36.76 -10.86
CA LEU A 130 6.05 37.27 -10.65
C LEU A 130 5.91 37.99 -9.30
N ARG A 131 6.51 37.45 -8.24
CA ARG A 131 6.56 38.12 -6.93
C ARG A 131 7.29 39.45 -6.99
N LYS A 132 8.38 39.53 -7.74
CA LYS A 132 9.10 40.79 -7.96
C LYS A 132 8.21 41.81 -8.65
N ILE A 133 7.55 41.43 -9.74
CA ILE A 133 6.62 42.30 -10.47
C ILE A 133 5.47 42.74 -9.56
N GLN A 134 4.91 41.83 -8.76
CA GLN A 134 3.86 42.16 -7.80
C GLN A 134 4.33 43.21 -6.79
N ASN A 135 5.53 43.06 -6.23
CA ASN A 135 6.09 44.02 -5.30
C ASN A 135 6.35 45.38 -5.96
N ASP A 136 6.90 45.39 -7.17
CA ASP A 136 7.15 46.62 -7.93
C ASP A 136 5.84 47.39 -8.17
N LEU A 137 4.75 46.69 -8.53
CA LEU A 137 3.43 47.27 -8.70
C LEU A 137 2.80 47.78 -7.39
N ILE A 138 3.01 47.08 -6.28
CA ILE A 138 2.57 47.53 -4.95
C ILE A 138 3.27 48.83 -4.59
N ILE A 139 4.60 48.91 -4.79
CA ILE A 139 5.39 50.12 -4.53
C ILE A 139 4.91 51.28 -5.42
N GLU A 140 4.66 51.03 -6.71
CA GLU A 140 4.17 52.06 -7.62
C GLU A 140 2.78 52.55 -7.22
N ARG A 141 1.86 51.64 -6.89
CA ARG A 141 0.54 51.99 -6.36
C ARG A 141 0.65 52.89 -5.14
N ASP A 142 1.47 52.51 -4.16
CA ASP A 142 1.61 53.26 -2.91
C ASP A 142 2.19 54.65 -3.14
N ASN A 143 3.20 54.76 -4.00
CA ASN A 143 3.75 56.05 -4.43
C ASN A 143 2.69 56.94 -5.11
N LEU A 144 1.87 56.39 -6.00
CA LEU A 144 0.78 57.13 -6.63
C LEU A 144 -0.28 57.58 -5.63
N LEU A 145 -0.64 56.71 -4.68
CA LEU A 145 -1.58 57.03 -3.62
C LEU A 145 -1.05 58.15 -2.72
N ASP A 146 0.24 58.13 -2.37
CA ASP A 146 0.83 59.15 -1.53
C ASP A 146 0.90 60.51 -2.25
N LYS A 147 1.30 60.54 -3.52
CA LYS A 147 1.22 61.76 -4.36
C LYS A 147 -0.20 62.30 -4.45
N MET A 148 -1.19 61.42 -4.56
CA MET A 148 -2.60 61.81 -4.63
C MET A 148 -3.08 62.39 -3.29
N LYS A 149 -2.69 61.80 -2.16
CA LYS A 149 -2.96 62.34 -0.81
C LYS A 149 -2.32 63.71 -0.62
N GLU A 150 -1.07 63.90 -1.03
CA GLU A 150 -0.36 65.19 -0.97
C GLU A 150 -1.12 66.27 -1.75
N HIS A 151 -1.54 65.96 -2.98
CA HIS A 151 -2.33 66.89 -3.80
C HIS A 151 -3.65 67.27 -3.14
N PHE A 152 -4.37 66.31 -2.54
CA PHE A 152 -5.64 66.59 -1.85
C PHE A 152 -5.48 67.46 -0.60
N GLN A 153 -4.31 67.51 0.04
CA GLN A 153 -4.07 68.41 1.17
C GLN A 153 -3.97 69.89 0.74
N ILE A 154 -3.53 70.14 -0.50
CA ILE A 154 -3.33 71.49 -1.05
C ILE A 154 -4.57 71.95 -1.83
N CYS A 155 -5.30 71.02 -2.44
CA CYS A 155 -6.42 71.32 -3.31
C CYS A 155 -7.69 71.65 -2.51
N ASN A 156 -8.18 72.90 -2.59
CA ASN A 156 -9.46 73.34 -2.01
C ASN A 156 -10.72 72.75 -2.69
N PHE A 157 -10.55 71.79 -3.60
CA PHE A 157 -11.65 71.17 -4.32
C PHE A 157 -12.23 70.02 -3.49
N ARG A 158 -13.27 70.31 -2.71
CA ARG A 158 -14.04 69.28 -2.00
C ARG A 158 -14.95 68.58 -3.02
N PRO A 159 -14.70 67.33 -3.44
CA PRO A 159 -15.59 66.67 -4.38
C PRO A 159 -16.89 66.37 -3.63
N VAL A 160 -17.95 67.10 -3.96
CA VAL A 160 -19.29 66.82 -3.45
C VAL A 160 -19.74 65.51 -4.09
N GLY A 161 -19.58 64.38 -3.39
CA GLY A 161 -20.15 63.09 -3.82
C GLY A 161 -19.31 61.83 -3.60
N LEU A 162 -18.04 61.92 -3.18
CA LEU A 162 -17.25 60.73 -2.84
C LEU A 162 -17.11 60.61 -1.32
N GLN A 163 -18.20 60.19 -0.67
CA GLN A 163 -18.14 59.61 0.67
C GLN A 163 -17.70 58.14 0.56
N CYS A 164 -16.58 57.91 -0.12
CA CYS A 164 -15.90 56.63 -0.11
C CYS A 164 -14.62 56.89 0.64
N ASP A 165 -14.60 56.48 1.91
CA ASP A 165 -13.41 56.47 2.74
C ASP A 165 -12.29 55.80 1.93
N LEU A 166 -11.25 56.55 1.56
CA LEU A 166 -10.14 56.01 0.77
C LEU A 166 -9.57 54.76 1.47
N ASN A 167 -9.64 54.71 2.81
CA ASN A 167 -9.28 53.53 3.59
C ASN A 167 -10.15 52.30 3.25
N LEU A 168 -11.47 52.43 3.02
CA LEU A 168 -12.33 51.29 2.66
C LEU A 168 -12.12 50.76 1.24
N LEU A 169 -11.67 51.61 0.30
CA LEU A 169 -11.34 51.19 -1.07
C LEU A 169 -10.00 50.43 -1.14
N PHE A 170 -9.09 50.65 -0.18
CA PHE A 170 -7.72 50.12 -0.20
C PHE A 170 -7.43 49.04 0.87
N SER A 171 -8.37 48.69 1.77
CA SER A 171 -8.19 47.69 2.84
C SER A 171 -8.54 46.23 2.50
N ARG A 172 -8.58 45.80 1.23
CA ARG A 172 -8.65 44.36 0.93
C ARG A 172 -7.25 43.74 0.95
N HIS A 173 -6.86 43.27 2.14
CA HIS A 173 -5.85 42.23 2.33
C HIS A 173 -6.50 40.86 2.37
#